data_AF-A0A352PLG1-F1
#
_entry.id   AF-A0A352PLG1-F1
#
_cell.length_a   1.000
_cell.length_b   1.000
_cell.length_c   1.000
_cell.angle_alpha   90.00
_cell.angle_beta   90.00
_cell.angle_gamma   90.00
#
_symmetry.space_group_name_H-M   'P 1'
#
loop_
_entity.id
_entity.type
_entity.pdbx_description
1 polymer ?
#
loop_
_entity_poly.entity_id
_entity_poly.type
_entity_poly.pdbx_seq_one_letter_code
_entity_poly.pdbx_strand_id
1 'polypeptide(L)'
;FLIADIVLNNKKVSRNYDLYLKVEKKEDQLTYDYNKYYIFYYKEDDDRCSKMSDTAFNYAEEQQVLLKPVPIYFANISTLFLKSDVETENYIGITSSDKLVVKTPCTLLEIEDKKVTKAYIKDEDIKEALKLDERKYENYDHITKKEDQLNQKEETYYIYYYSNTCAACAKIKPLVFDLIDQGKAGKVYFIDTDKVDMASGQVPKDYIGIDDYNKIVLIVTPTLIKVSGGKVVSYATGTNLLEEFNK
;
A
#
# COMPACT_ATOMS: atom_id res chain seq x y z
N PHE A 1 7.36 -19.02 -7.64
CA PHE A 1 7.74 -19.24 -6.23
C PHE A 1 7.03 -18.19 -5.40
N LEU A 2 5.98 -18.58 -4.65
CA LEU A 2 5.19 -17.66 -3.84
C LEU A 2 6.00 -17.27 -2.59
N ILE A 3 6.30 -15.98 -2.44
CA ILE A 3 6.76 -15.35 -1.19
C ILE A 3 5.51 -15.07 -0.31
N ALA A 4 4.66 -16.08 -0.11
CA ALA A 4 3.40 -15.89 0.63
C ALA A 4 3.38 -16.59 2.01
N ASP A 5 4.36 -17.44 2.32
CA ASP A 5 4.33 -18.25 3.55
C ASP A 5 5.32 -17.79 4.64
N ILE A 6 5.97 -16.64 4.49
CA ILE A 6 6.94 -16.15 5.48
C ILE A 6 6.39 -14.87 6.13
N VAL A 7 5.88 -15.06 7.36
CA VAL A 7 5.58 -14.07 8.41
C VAL A 7 4.18 -13.43 8.42
N LEU A 8 3.19 -14.19 8.91
CA LEU A 8 2.04 -13.62 9.63
C LEU A 8 1.96 -14.21 11.04
N ASN A 9 3.06 -14.14 11.79
CA ASN A 9 3.09 -14.50 13.20
C ASN A 9 3.85 -13.45 14.02
N ASN A 10 3.12 -12.44 14.48
CA ASN A 10 3.18 -11.79 15.79
C ASN A 10 4.52 -11.78 16.58
N LYS A 11 5.63 -11.41 15.93
CA LYS A 11 6.82 -10.86 16.57
C LYS A 11 7.33 -9.74 15.69
N LYS A 12 7.86 -8.69 16.30
CA LYS A 12 8.74 -7.71 15.66
C LYS A 12 9.88 -8.51 15.00
N VAL A 13 9.69 -8.97 13.77
CA VAL A 13 10.75 -9.61 13.00
C VAL A 13 11.79 -8.51 12.83
N SER A 14 13.03 -8.77 13.25
CA SER A 14 14.11 -7.83 12.97
C SER A 14 14.17 -7.70 11.45
N ARG A 15 13.74 -6.54 10.93
CA ARG A 15 13.72 -6.29 9.50
C ARG A 15 15.15 -6.45 8.98
N ASN A 16 15.34 -7.40 8.08
CA ASN A 16 16.61 -7.71 7.46
C ASN A 16 16.39 -7.68 5.94
N TYR A 17 17.29 -6.99 5.22
CA TYR A 17 17.33 -6.95 3.77
C TYR A 17 17.34 -8.35 3.12
N ASP A 18 17.83 -9.38 3.83
CA ASP A 18 17.80 -10.79 3.41
C ASP A 18 16.40 -11.35 3.14
N LEU A 19 15.36 -10.74 3.70
CA LEU A 19 13.97 -11.19 3.56
C LEU A 19 13.25 -10.55 2.37
N TYR A 20 13.91 -9.65 1.64
CA TYR A 20 13.30 -8.85 0.56
C TYR A 20 13.92 -9.14 -0.80
N LEU A 21 13.28 -8.63 -1.86
CA LEU A 21 13.82 -8.71 -3.22
C LEU A 21 15.17 -8.00 -3.29
N LYS A 22 16.16 -8.66 -3.89
CA LYS A 22 17.53 -8.15 -3.95
C LYS A 22 18.05 -8.02 -5.37
N VAL A 23 18.98 -7.09 -5.52
CA VAL A 23 19.90 -7.07 -6.65
C VAL A 23 21.20 -7.74 -6.20
N GLU A 24 21.42 -8.98 -6.62
CA GLU A 24 22.62 -9.73 -6.23
C GLU A 24 23.80 -9.50 -7.18
N LYS A 25 23.51 -9.16 -8.44
CA LYS A 25 24.52 -8.95 -9.47
C LYS A 25 24.28 -7.64 -10.22
N LYS A 26 25.38 -7.03 -10.67
CA LYS A 26 25.36 -5.72 -11.34
C LYS A 26 24.50 -5.78 -12.60
N GLU A 27 24.63 -6.85 -13.38
CA GLU A 27 23.90 -7.07 -14.63
C GLU A 27 22.38 -7.07 -14.45
N ASP A 28 21.86 -7.45 -13.28
CA ASP A 28 20.43 -7.67 -13.07
C ASP A 28 19.64 -6.37 -12.85
N GLN A 29 20.33 -5.27 -12.50
CA GLN A 29 19.73 -3.98 -12.10
C GLN A 29 18.60 -3.49 -13.04
N LEU A 30 18.77 -3.61 -14.36
CA LEU A 30 17.82 -3.09 -15.36
C LEU A 30 17.04 -4.18 -16.12
N THR A 31 16.98 -5.40 -15.57
CA THR A 31 16.50 -6.57 -16.34
C THR A 31 15.18 -7.15 -15.87
N TYR A 32 14.64 -6.70 -14.73
CA TYR A 32 13.41 -7.25 -14.16
C TYR A 32 12.18 -7.04 -15.07
N ASP A 33 11.25 -8.00 -15.04
CA ASP A 33 10.06 -8.05 -15.92
C ASP A 33 8.91 -7.12 -15.47
N TYR A 34 9.23 -6.05 -14.73
CA TYR A 34 8.27 -5.04 -14.30
C TYR A 34 8.40 -3.78 -15.14
N ASN A 35 7.28 -3.25 -15.64
CA ASN A 35 7.27 -1.97 -16.36
C ASN A 35 7.76 -0.81 -15.49
N LYS A 36 7.52 -0.88 -14.18
CA LYS A 36 7.99 0.09 -13.19
C LYS A 36 8.44 -0.63 -11.92
N TYR A 37 9.58 -0.24 -11.37
CA TYR A 37 10.06 -0.70 -10.08
C TYR A 37 11.08 0.29 -9.49
N TYR A 38 11.40 0.10 -8.22
CA TYR A 38 12.43 0.86 -7.52
C TYR A 38 13.65 -0.01 -7.19
N ILE A 39 14.82 0.59 -7.12
CA ILE A 39 15.99 -0.01 -6.47
C ILE A 39 16.47 0.94 -5.37
N PHE A 40 16.51 0.45 -4.13
CA PHE A 40 17.10 1.15 -3.00
C PHE A 40 18.53 0.64 -2.77
N TYR A 41 19.50 1.49 -3.10
CA TYR A 41 20.92 1.23 -2.90
C TYR A 41 21.30 1.60 -1.47
N TYR A 42 21.77 0.63 -0.70
CA TYR A 42 22.07 0.78 0.71
C TYR A 42 23.48 0.31 1.05
N LYS A 43 23.96 0.73 2.22
CA LYS A 43 25.19 0.25 2.83
C LYS A 43 24.90 -0.05 4.30
N GLU A 44 25.30 -1.22 4.80
CA GLU A 44 24.89 -1.73 6.13
C GLU A 44 25.40 -0.88 7.30
N ASP A 45 26.59 -0.31 7.17
CA ASP A 45 27.25 0.52 8.18
C ASP A 45 26.98 2.03 7.98
N ASP A 46 26.00 2.40 7.15
CA ASP A 46 25.63 3.79 6.91
C ASP A 46 24.46 4.23 7.81
N ASP A 47 24.72 5.21 8.67
CA ASP A 47 23.76 5.74 9.65
C ASP A 47 22.49 6.32 9.01
N ARG A 48 22.61 6.90 7.82
CA ARG A 48 21.49 7.48 7.11
C ARG A 48 20.61 6.38 6.52
N CYS A 49 21.22 5.34 5.95
CA CYS A 49 20.50 4.19 5.40
C CYS A 49 19.78 3.41 6.50
N SER A 50 20.39 3.30 7.69
CA SER A 50 19.74 2.72 8.85
C SER A 50 18.41 3.42 9.18
N LYS A 51 18.40 4.77 9.17
CA LYS A 51 17.17 5.57 9.41
C LYS A 51 16.15 5.46 8.28
N MET A 52 16.60 5.34 7.03
CA MET A 52 15.72 5.26 5.86
C MET A 52 15.20 3.84 5.58
N SER A 53 15.82 2.82 6.16
CA SER A 53 15.47 1.41 5.94
C SER A 53 14.01 1.12 6.27
N ASP A 54 13.46 1.68 7.35
CA ASP A 54 12.06 1.50 7.72
C ASP A 54 11.10 2.02 6.66
N THR A 55 11.39 3.15 6.00
CA THR A 55 10.57 3.67 4.91
C THR A 55 10.57 2.70 3.73
N ALA A 56 11.74 2.20 3.33
CA ALA A 56 11.86 1.27 2.22
C ALA A 56 11.22 -0.10 2.53
N PHE A 57 11.37 -0.61 3.75
CA PHE A 57 10.73 -1.86 4.19
C PHE A 57 9.22 -1.74 4.29
N ASN A 58 8.70 -0.66 4.89
CA ASN A 58 7.26 -0.41 4.93
C ASN A 58 6.69 -0.39 3.51
N TYR A 59 7.36 0.28 2.58
CA TYR A 59 6.93 0.30 1.18
C TYR A 59 6.92 -1.11 0.59
N ALA A 60 8.01 -1.88 0.76
CA ALA A 60 8.09 -3.25 0.27
C ALA A 60 6.94 -4.13 0.82
N GLU A 61 6.66 -4.03 2.12
CA GLU A 61 5.56 -4.73 2.80
C GLU A 61 4.18 -4.31 2.23
N GLU A 62 3.95 -3.00 2.01
CA GLU A 62 2.74 -2.46 1.40
C GLU A 62 2.57 -2.90 -0.07
N GLN A 63 3.65 -3.07 -0.83
CA GLN A 63 3.55 -3.49 -2.23
C GLN A 63 3.21 -4.96 -2.39
N GLN A 64 3.65 -5.86 -1.50
CA GLN A 64 3.38 -7.31 -1.57
C GLN A 64 1.90 -7.67 -1.62
N VAL A 65 1.05 -6.72 -1.24
CA VAL A 65 -0.36 -6.94 -1.03
C VAL A 65 -1.27 -6.26 -2.06
N LEU A 66 -0.70 -5.50 -3.01
CA LEU A 66 -1.44 -4.83 -4.07
C LEU A 66 -1.71 -5.76 -5.26
N LEU A 67 -2.82 -5.52 -5.97
CA LEU A 67 -3.16 -6.23 -7.21
C LEU A 67 -2.17 -5.93 -8.36
N LYS A 68 -1.55 -4.75 -8.34
CA LYS A 68 -0.54 -4.29 -9.30
C LYS A 68 0.65 -3.70 -8.54
N PRO A 69 1.56 -4.54 -8.02
CA PRO A 69 2.67 -4.06 -7.20
C PRO A 69 3.70 -3.32 -8.06
N VAL A 70 4.29 -2.28 -7.48
CA VAL A 70 5.53 -1.65 -7.98
C VAL A 70 6.65 -2.10 -7.04
N PRO A 71 7.41 -3.16 -7.37
CA PRO A 71 8.35 -3.74 -6.43
C PRO A 71 9.51 -2.79 -6.13
N ILE A 72 10.10 -2.95 -4.95
CA ILE A 72 11.38 -2.35 -4.58
C ILE A 72 12.41 -3.46 -4.38
N TYR A 73 13.58 -3.28 -4.99
CA TYR A 73 14.73 -4.17 -4.83
C TYR A 73 15.79 -3.50 -3.96
N PHE A 74 16.45 -4.28 -3.12
CA PHE A 74 17.51 -3.81 -2.24
C PHE A 74 18.88 -4.20 -2.82
N ALA A 75 19.75 -3.20 -2.96
CA ALA A 75 21.07 -3.35 -3.56
C ALA A 75 22.14 -2.92 -2.57
N ASN A 76 22.91 -3.87 -2.01
CA ASN A 76 24.03 -3.54 -1.14
C ASN A 76 25.21 -3.06 -2.00
N ILE A 77 25.53 -1.77 -1.93
CA ILE A 77 26.58 -1.18 -2.78
C ILE A 77 27.97 -1.79 -2.52
N SER A 78 28.22 -2.28 -1.29
CA SER A 78 29.51 -2.86 -0.90
C SER A 78 29.76 -4.22 -1.55
N THR A 79 28.69 -4.94 -1.88
CA THR A 79 28.79 -6.26 -2.54
C THR A 79 28.54 -6.17 -4.04
N LEU A 80 27.75 -5.18 -4.48
CA LEU A 80 27.35 -5.05 -5.87
C LEU A 80 28.44 -4.42 -6.76
N PHE A 81 29.27 -3.53 -6.20
CA PHE A 81 30.27 -2.78 -6.95
C PHE A 81 31.69 -2.98 -6.43
N LEU A 82 32.65 -2.98 -7.36
CA LEU A 82 34.06 -3.03 -7.02
C LEU A 82 34.54 -1.65 -6.54
N LYS A 83 35.57 -1.64 -5.68
CA LYS A 83 36.23 -0.39 -5.26
C LYS A 83 36.74 0.42 -6.45
N SER A 84 37.21 -0.25 -7.50
CA SER A 84 37.72 0.36 -8.73
C SER A 84 36.65 0.93 -9.66
N ASP A 85 35.37 0.58 -9.48
CA ASP A 85 34.32 1.10 -10.35
C ASP A 85 34.20 2.62 -10.21
N VAL A 86 33.88 3.31 -11.29
CA VAL A 86 33.66 4.76 -11.27
C VAL A 86 32.17 5.00 -11.13
N GLU A 87 31.78 5.82 -10.13
CA GLU A 87 30.38 6.18 -9.93
C GLU A 87 29.83 6.94 -11.13
N THR A 88 28.59 6.61 -11.49
CA THR A 88 27.89 7.29 -12.56
C THR A 88 27.52 8.72 -12.14
N GLU A 89 27.98 9.71 -12.90
CA GLU A 89 27.69 11.14 -12.59
C GLU A 89 26.21 11.51 -12.75
N ASN A 90 25.51 10.89 -13.71
CA ASN A 90 24.09 11.11 -13.95
C ASN A 90 23.39 9.77 -14.25
N TYR A 91 22.48 9.39 -13.36
CA TYR A 91 21.73 8.14 -13.49
C TYR A 91 20.64 8.19 -14.56
N ILE A 92 20.07 9.37 -14.82
CA ILE A 92 18.85 9.52 -15.61
C ILE A 92 19.11 9.15 -17.06
N GLY A 93 18.27 8.27 -17.59
CA GLY A 93 18.30 7.83 -18.97
C GLY A 93 19.20 6.62 -19.23
N ILE A 94 19.86 6.09 -18.21
CA ILE A 94 20.66 4.86 -18.35
C ILE A 94 19.74 3.66 -18.60
N THR A 95 20.10 2.87 -19.61
CA THR A 95 19.41 1.65 -20.06
C THR A 95 20.32 0.41 -20.02
N SER A 96 21.54 0.54 -19.51
CA SER A 96 22.53 -0.53 -19.46
C SER A 96 23.11 -0.64 -18.06
N SER A 97 22.95 -1.83 -17.47
CA SER A 97 23.43 -2.15 -16.12
C SER A 97 24.94 -1.90 -15.94
N ASP A 98 25.75 -2.11 -16.98
CA ASP A 98 27.20 -1.88 -16.93
C ASP A 98 27.57 -0.42 -16.68
N LYS A 99 26.74 0.50 -17.17
CA LYS A 99 26.90 1.95 -17.02
C LYS A 99 26.27 2.48 -15.73
N LEU A 100 25.51 1.66 -15.02
CA LEU A 100 24.86 2.01 -13.76
C LEU A 100 25.74 1.57 -12.58
N VAL A 101 26.50 2.51 -12.03
CA VAL A 101 27.32 2.32 -10.84
C VAL A 101 26.88 3.35 -9.81
N VAL A 102 26.27 2.88 -8.73
CA VAL A 102 25.75 3.73 -7.64
C VAL A 102 26.62 3.51 -6.42
N LYS A 103 27.41 4.51 -6.02
CA LYS A 103 28.27 4.43 -4.82
C LYS A 103 27.79 5.32 -3.68
N THR A 104 26.92 6.27 -3.96
CA THR A 104 26.22 7.07 -2.96
C THR A 104 25.22 6.21 -2.20
N PRO A 105 25.43 5.96 -0.88
CA PRO A 105 24.47 5.21 -0.08
C PRO A 105 23.11 5.91 0.01
N CYS A 106 22.07 5.12 0.24
CA CYS A 106 20.70 5.57 0.45
C CYS A 106 20.19 6.35 -0.76
N THR A 107 20.44 5.77 -1.93
CA THR A 107 19.95 6.28 -3.21
C THR A 107 18.79 5.41 -3.64
N LEU A 108 17.67 6.03 -3.99
CA LEU A 108 16.54 5.34 -4.60
C LEU A 108 16.49 5.70 -6.07
N LEU A 109 16.47 4.68 -6.93
CA LEU A 109 16.22 4.86 -8.37
C LEU A 109 14.83 4.37 -8.73
N GLU A 110 14.12 5.15 -9.55
CA GLU A 110 12.91 4.73 -10.26
C GLU A 110 13.32 4.23 -11.64
N ILE A 111 12.91 3.00 -11.96
CA ILE A 111 13.14 2.39 -13.26
C ILE A 111 11.77 2.21 -13.91
N GLU A 112 11.64 2.71 -15.14
CA GLU A 112 10.50 2.44 -16.00
C GLU A 112 10.99 1.93 -17.36
N ASP A 113 10.39 0.86 -17.89
CA ASP A 113 10.76 0.26 -19.17
C ASP A 113 12.28 0.01 -19.31
N LYS A 114 12.90 -0.55 -18.26
CA LYS A 114 14.35 -0.86 -18.17
C LYS A 114 15.27 0.37 -18.29
N LYS A 115 14.72 1.56 -18.04
CA LYS A 115 15.43 2.84 -18.07
C LYS A 115 15.31 3.54 -16.73
N VAL A 116 16.41 4.08 -16.22
CA VAL A 116 16.36 4.94 -15.02
C VAL A 116 15.65 6.24 -15.39
N THR A 117 14.51 6.51 -14.78
CA THR A 117 13.70 7.71 -15.05
C THR A 117 13.85 8.78 -13.97
N LYS A 118 14.10 8.38 -12.72
CA LYS A 118 14.33 9.29 -11.60
C LYS A 118 15.38 8.75 -10.64
N ALA A 119 16.03 9.66 -9.95
CA ALA A 119 17.00 9.37 -8.89
C ALA A 119 16.72 10.28 -7.70
N TYR A 120 16.59 9.68 -6.52
CA TYR A 120 16.30 10.37 -5.27
C TYR A 120 17.46 10.12 -4.32
N ILE A 121 18.16 11.20 -3.98
CA ILE A 121 19.34 11.16 -3.12
C ILE A 121 19.06 11.78 -1.76
N LYS A 122 18.04 12.65 -1.59
CA LYS A 122 17.69 13.25 -0.30
C LYS A 122 16.59 12.44 0.41
N ASP A 123 16.57 12.48 1.73
CA ASP A 123 15.63 11.70 2.55
C ASP A 123 14.18 12.10 2.29
N GLU A 124 13.90 13.40 2.17
CA GLU A 124 12.56 13.93 1.90
C GLU A 124 12.06 13.45 0.54
N ASP A 125 12.92 13.51 -0.47
CA ASP A 125 12.58 13.07 -1.83
C ASP A 125 12.33 11.56 -1.89
N ILE A 126 13.10 10.75 -1.14
CA ILE A 126 12.90 9.30 -1.06
C ILE A 126 11.57 8.97 -0.37
N LYS A 127 11.26 9.65 0.73
CA LYS A 127 9.98 9.50 1.44
C LYS A 127 8.82 9.88 0.54
N GLU A 128 8.92 11.01 -0.16
CA GLU A 128 7.92 11.46 -1.11
C GLU A 128 7.81 10.53 -2.32
N ALA A 129 8.91 9.94 -2.80
CA ALA A 129 8.87 9.03 -3.93
C ALA A 129 8.18 7.71 -3.58
N LEU A 130 8.51 7.17 -2.41
CA LEU A 130 7.97 5.89 -1.97
C LEU A 130 6.54 5.98 -1.46
N LYS A 131 5.97 7.18 -1.28
CA LYS A 131 4.57 7.42 -0.86
C LYS A 131 3.95 6.22 -0.15
N LEU A 132 4.43 5.95 1.07
CA LEU A 132 3.56 5.28 2.03
C LEU A 132 2.30 6.12 2.04
N ASP A 133 1.14 5.54 1.81
CA ASP A 133 -0.07 6.34 1.65
C ASP A 133 -0.33 7.14 2.95
N GLU A 134 0.10 8.40 2.96
CA GLU A 134 -0.02 9.31 4.10
C GLU A 134 -1.45 9.80 4.29
N ARG A 135 -2.32 9.56 3.30
CA ARG A 135 -3.75 9.86 3.45
C ARG A 135 -4.25 9.08 4.65
N LYS A 136 -4.98 9.79 5.48
CA LYS A 136 -5.60 9.25 6.67
C LYS A 136 -7.09 9.10 6.41
N TYR A 137 -7.71 8.12 7.05
CA TYR A 137 -9.15 7.97 6.93
C TYR A 137 -9.87 9.26 7.32
N GLU A 138 -9.37 9.96 8.35
CA GLU A 138 -9.81 11.27 8.86
C GLU A 138 -9.92 12.38 7.79
N ASN A 139 -9.28 12.22 6.63
CA ASN A 139 -9.38 13.18 5.55
C ASN A 139 -10.67 13.04 4.71
N TYR A 140 -11.44 11.97 4.93
CA TYR A 140 -12.68 11.66 4.24
C TYR A 140 -13.89 11.84 5.16
N ASP A 141 -15.10 11.79 4.60
CA ASP A 141 -16.32 11.94 5.40
C ASP A 141 -16.56 10.71 6.30
N HIS A 142 -16.83 10.93 7.59
CA HIS A 142 -17.16 9.86 8.53
C HIS A 142 -18.60 9.89 8.99
N ILE A 143 -19.11 8.68 9.21
CA ILE A 143 -20.25 8.46 10.08
C ILE A 143 -19.70 8.16 11.48
N THR A 144 -20.01 9.03 12.43
CA THR A 144 -19.51 8.92 13.82
C THR A 144 -20.53 8.28 14.78
N LYS A 145 -21.73 8.00 14.27
CA LYS A 145 -22.87 7.44 15.00
C LYS A 145 -23.55 6.38 14.14
N LYS A 146 -23.76 5.18 14.69
CA LYS A 146 -24.36 4.07 13.92
C LYS A 146 -25.75 4.40 13.40
N GLU A 147 -26.49 5.25 14.09
CA GLU A 147 -27.87 5.63 13.75
C GLU A 147 -27.93 6.38 12.41
N ASP A 148 -26.84 7.05 12.03
CA ASP A 148 -26.77 7.85 10.81
C ASP A 148 -26.43 7.00 9.58
N GLN A 149 -26.01 5.74 9.75
CA GLN A 149 -25.38 4.98 8.66
C GLN A 149 -26.29 4.69 7.46
N LEU A 150 -27.61 4.63 7.66
CA LEU A 150 -28.59 4.44 6.58
C LEU A 150 -29.30 5.75 6.18
N ASN A 151 -28.92 6.88 6.75
CA ASN A 151 -29.59 8.17 6.57
C ASN A 151 -28.60 9.27 6.14
N GLN A 152 -27.96 9.10 4.99
CA GLN A 152 -27.11 10.12 4.37
C GLN A 152 -27.89 10.94 3.32
N LYS A 153 -27.36 12.11 2.97
CA LYS A 153 -28.03 13.05 2.05
C LYS A 153 -28.10 12.54 0.61
N GLU A 154 -27.18 11.68 0.21
CA GLU A 154 -27.14 11.09 -1.12
C GLU A 154 -28.14 9.92 -1.23
N GLU A 155 -28.84 9.83 -2.37
CA GLU A 155 -29.74 8.71 -2.66
C GLU A 155 -28.99 7.38 -2.74
N THR A 156 -27.77 7.39 -3.30
CA THR A 156 -26.88 6.23 -3.38
C THR A 156 -25.49 6.60 -2.87
N TYR A 157 -24.96 5.82 -1.94
CA TYR A 157 -23.64 6.00 -1.35
C TYR A 157 -23.07 4.67 -0.86
N TYR A 158 -21.78 4.69 -0.53
CA TYR A 158 -21.09 3.57 0.09
C TYR A 158 -20.70 3.89 1.52
N ILE A 159 -20.63 2.84 2.35
CA ILE A 159 -20.13 2.88 3.71
C ILE A 159 -18.97 1.91 3.80
N TYR A 160 -17.78 2.42 4.09
CA TYR A 160 -16.57 1.64 4.28
C TYR A 160 -16.25 1.52 5.77
N TYR A 161 -16.39 0.32 6.29
CA TYR A 161 -16.11 -0.04 7.67
C TYR A 161 -14.67 -0.54 7.79
N TYR A 162 -13.91 0.08 8.69
CA TYR A 162 -12.51 -0.23 8.92
C TYR A 162 -12.17 -0.18 10.41
N SER A 163 -11.04 -0.78 10.76
CA SER A 163 -10.40 -0.62 12.07
C SER A 163 -8.96 -0.19 11.85
N ASN A 164 -8.40 0.62 12.75
CA ASN A 164 -6.99 1.01 12.69
C ASN A 164 -6.05 -0.15 13.02
N THR A 165 -6.58 -1.18 13.70
CA THR A 165 -5.84 -2.41 14.04
C THR A 165 -5.96 -3.51 12.96
N CYS A 166 -6.76 -3.26 11.92
CA CYS A 166 -7.04 -4.22 10.86
C CYS A 166 -5.97 -4.16 9.76
N ALA A 167 -5.11 -5.19 9.70
CA ALA A 167 -4.06 -5.31 8.68
C ALA A 167 -4.64 -5.33 7.25
N ALA A 168 -5.75 -6.03 7.03
CA ALA A 168 -6.43 -6.06 5.74
C ALA A 168 -7.01 -4.69 5.33
N CYS A 169 -7.33 -3.83 6.29
CA CYS A 169 -7.82 -2.47 6.05
C CYS A 169 -6.67 -1.57 5.62
N ALA A 170 -5.53 -1.65 6.32
CA ALA A 170 -4.30 -0.96 5.90
C ALA A 170 -3.88 -1.39 4.48
N LYS A 171 -3.99 -2.69 4.19
CA LYS A 171 -3.69 -3.33 2.90
C LYS A 171 -4.40 -2.68 1.71
N ILE A 172 -5.70 -2.43 1.84
CA ILE A 172 -6.54 -1.95 0.74
C ILE A 172 -6.77 -0.44 0.75
N LYS A 173 -6.39 0.24 1.85
CA LYS A 173 -6.58 1.68 2.06
C LYS A 173 -6.15 2.50 0.83
N PRO A 174 -4.97 2.30 0.23
CA PRO A 174 -4.54 3.11 -0.91
C PRO A 174 -5.44 2.95 -2.13
N LEU A 175 -5.88 1.72 -2.39
CA LEU A 175 -6.76 1.42 -3.52
C LEU A 175 -8.16 2.03 -3.32
N VAL A 176 -8.70 1.96 -2.10
CA VAL A 176 -9.98 2.60 -1.76
C VAL A 176 -9.89 4.11 -1.94
N PHE A 177 -8.84 4.73 -1.44
CA PHE A 177 -8.61 6.17 -1.56
C PHE A 177 -8.44 6.61 -3.01
N ASP A 178 -7.67 5.87 -3.81
CA ASP A 178 -7.49 6.17 -5.23
C ASP A 178 -8.81 6.14 -6.01
N LEU A 179 -9.70 5.20 -5.69
CA LEU A 179 -11.03 5.12 -6.33
C LEU A 179 -11.90 6.33 -5.96
N ILE A 180 -11.79 6.82 -4.72
CA ILE A 180 -12.53 8.00 -4.26
C ILE A 180 -11.97 9.27 -4.90
N ASP A 181 -10.65 9.47 -4.85
CA ASP A 181 -9.98 10.66 -5.36
C ASP A 181 -10.15 10.81 -6.89
N GLN A 182 -10.21 9.68 -7.62
CA GLN A 182 -10.49 9.67 -9.06
C GLN A 182 -11.97 9.86 -9.40
N GLY A 183 -12.85 9.99 -8.40
CA GLY A 183 -14.30 10.11 -8.58
C GLY A 183 -14.97 8.84 -9.11
N LYS A 184 -14.31 7.67 -9.02
CA LYS A 184 -14.83 6.39 -9.51
C LYS A 184 -15.73 5.68 -8.50
N ALA A 185 -15.55 5.94 -7.22
CA ALA A 185 -16.25 5.26 -6.12
C ALA A 185 -17.63 5.84 -5.77
N GLY A 186 -18.10 6.90 -6.44
CA GLY A 186 -19.25 7.68 -5.95
C GLY A 186 -19.00 8.25 -4.54
N LYS A 187 -20.07 8.54 -3.79
CA LYS A 187 -19.94 9.03 -2.41
C LYS A 187 -19.59 7.88 -1.47
N VAL A 188 -18.50 8.02 -0.70
CA VAL A 188 -18.08 7.05 0.31
C VAL A 188 -18.01 7.71 1.68
N TYR A 189 -18.61 7.05 2.67
CA TYR A 189 -18.52 7.40 4.08
C TYR A 189 -17.72 6.34 4.83
N PHE A 190 -16.90 6.78 5.78
CA PHE A 190 -16.03 5.91 6.55
C PHE A 190 -16.57 5.70 7.97
N ILE A 191 -16.49 4.47 8.47
CA ILE A 191 -16.81 4.13 9.86
C ILE A 191 -15.61 3.43 10.48
N ASP A 192 -15.05 4.06 11.51
CA ASP A 192 -14.03 3.49 12.38
C ASP A 192 -14.70 2.60 13.43
N THR A 193 -14.63 1.28 13.23
CA THR A 193 -15.27 0.30 14.11
C THR A 193 -14.63 0.24 15.50
N ASP A 194 -13.46 0.85 15.69
CA ASP A 194 -12.83 0.98 17.01
C ASP A 194 -13.44 2.14 17.82
N LYS A 195 -14.13 3.08 17.16
CA LYS A 195 -14.70 4.30 17.76
C LYS A 195 -16.23 4.30 17.77
N VAL A 196 -16.87 3.63 16.82
CA VAL A 196 -18.32 3.52 16.72
C VAL A 196 -18.75 2.16 17.29
N ASP A 197 -19.60 2.18 18.31
CA ASP A 197 -20.18 0.97 18.89
C ASP A 197 -21.12 0.30 17.88
N MET A 198 -20.57 -0.68 17.16
CA MET A 198 -21.32 -1.44 16.16
C MET A 198 -22.37 -2.32 16.82
N ALA A 199 -23.47 -2.60 16.11
CA ALA A 199 -24.52 -3.44 16.65
C ALA A 199 -23.98 -4.81 17.08
N SER A 200 -24.30 -5.21 18.32
CA SER A 200 -24.08 -6.55 18.82
C SER A 200 -25.37 -7.35 18.66
N GLY A 201 -25.28 -8.54 18.05
CA GLY A 201 -26.48 -9.31 17.76
C GLY A 201 -26.22 -10.49 16.85
N GLN A 202 -27.31 -11.10 16.39
CA GLN A 202 -27.21 -12.18 15.43
C GLN A 202 -26.74 -11.63 14.08
N VAL A 203 -25.61 -12.14 13.63
CA VAL A 203 -25.08 -11.87 12.30
C VAL A 203 -26.15 -12.20 11.25
N PRO A 204 -26.53 -11.24 10.40
CA PRO A 204 -27.52 -11.50 9.36
C PRO A 204 -26.95 -12.50 8.34
N LYS A 205 -27.82 -13.32 7.75
CA LYS A 205 -27.42 -14.23 6.66
C LYS A 205 -26.98 -13.47 5.40
N ASP A 206 -27.53 -12.27 5.22
CA ASP A 206 -27.30 -11.37 4.11
C ASP A 206 -27.59 -9.95 4.58
N TYR A 207 -26.84 -8.97 4.09
CA TYR A 207 -27.10 -7.56 4.36
C TYR A 207 -28.13 -6.94 3.40
N ILE A 208 -28.36 -7.53 2.23
CA ILE A 208 -29.24 -6.97 1.20
C ILE A 208 -30.66 -6.79 1.74
N GLY A 209 -31.22 -5.60 1.53
CA GLY A 209 -32.56 -5.21 1.96
C GLY A 209 -32.65 -4.70 3.40
N ILE A 210 -31.55 -4.69 4.17
CA ILE A 210 -31.53 -4.09 5.50
C ILE A 210 -31.80 -2.59 5.40
N ASP A 211 -32.80 -2.13 6.15
CA ASP A 211 -33.26 -0.74 6.26
C ASP A 211 -33.27 -0.24 7.72
N ASP A 212 -32.79 -1.06 8.65
CA ASP A 212 -32.64 -0.75 10.07
C ASP A 212 -31.18 -0.93 10.45
N TYR A 213 -30.55 0.18 10.88
CA TYR A 213 -29.13 0.22 11.20
C TYR A 213 -28.76 -0.76 12.34
N ASN A 214 -29.71 -1.12 13.23
CA ASN A 214 -29.46 -2.08 14.31
C ASN A 214 -29.26 -3.51 13.81
N LYS A 215 -29.65 -3.80 12.56
CA LYS A 215 -29.48 -5.13 11.93
C LYS A 215 -28.13 -5.26 11.22
N ILE A 216 -27.36 -4.17 11.09
CA ILE A 216 -26.02 -4.19 10.50
C ILE A 216 -25.02 -4.62 11.57
N VAL A 217 -24.84 -5.93 11.71
CA VAL A 217 -23.83 -6.55 12.57
C VAL A 217 -22.62 -6.92 11.71
N LEU A 218 -21.48 -6.27 11.93
CA LEU A 218 -20.25 -6.55 11.19
C LEU A 218 -19.52 -7.77 11.77
N ILE A 219 -19.12 -8.69 10.91
CA ILE A 219 -18.34 -9.87 11.30
C ILE A 219 -16.85 -9.65 11.03
N VAL A 220 -16.52 -8.86 9.99
CA VAL A 220 -15.15 -8.65 9.53
C VAL A 220 -14.95 -7.21 9.09
N THR A 221 -13.72 -6.75 9.18
CA THR A 221 -13.23 -5.56 8.48
C THR A 221 -12.08 -5.97 7.55
N PRO A 222 -11.88 -5.27 6.42
CA PRO A 222 -12.72 -4.20 5.90
C PRO A 222 -14.03 -4.73 5.30
N THR A 223 -15.09 -3.94 5.39
CA THR A 223 -16.40 -4.22 4.77
C THR A 223 -16.89 -2.97 4.06
N LEU A 224 -17.44 -3.14 2.85
CA LEU A 224 -18.06 -2.09 2.06
C LEU A 224 -19.53 -2.43 1.88
N ILE A 225 -20.42 -1.48 2.18
CA ILE A 225 -21.86 -1.60 1.95
C ILE A 225 -22.29 -0.49 0.99
N LYS A 226 -23.07 -0.84 -0.04
CA LYS A 226 -23.76 0.13 -0.89
C LYS A 226 -25.17 0.31 -0.38
N VAL A 227 -25.57 1.56 -0.16
CA VAL A 227 -26.90 1.95 0.25
C VAL A 227 -27.58 2.70 -0.89
N SER A 228 -28.86 2.40 -1.13
CA SER A 228 -29.72 3.18 -2.02
C SER A 228 -31.10 3.34 -1.38
N GLY A 229 -31.62 4.58 -1.35
CA GLY A 229 -32.95 4.86 -0.79
C GLY A 229 -33.11 4.42 0.67
N GLY A 230 -32.03 4.55 1.46
CA GLY A 230 -31.98 4.13 2.87
C GLY A 230 -31.90 2.61 3.10
N LYS A 231 -31.67 1.81 2.05
CA LYS A 231 -31.57 0.36 2.14
C LYS A 231 -30.25 -0.16 1.61
N VAL A 232 -29.73 -1.20 2.22
CA VAL A 232 -28.57 -1.93 1.69
C VAL A 232 -28.95 -2.62 0.39
N VAL A 233 -28.23 -2.32 -0.70
CA VAL A 233 -28.48 -2.92 -2.03
C VAL A 233 -27.38 -3.88 -2.45
N SER A 234 -26.17 -3.73 -1.91
CA SER A 234 -25.07 -4.67 -2.08
C SER A 234 -24.02 -4.50 -0.98
N TYR A 235 -23.14 -5.49 -0.85
CA TYR A 235 -22.02 -5.43 0.08
C TYR A 235 -20.87 -6.32 -0.40
N ALA A 236 -19.67 -6.02 0.08
CA ALA A 236 -18.48 -6.82 -0.14
C ALA A 236 -17.57 -6.73 1.09
N THR A 237 -16.79 -7.80 1.34
CA THR A 237 -15.90 -7.89 2.50
C THR A 237 -14.48 -8.27 2.07
N GLY A 238 -13.49 -7.99 2.93
CA GLY A 238 -12.11 -8.40 2.72
C GLY A 238 -11.46 -7.72 1.52
N THR A 239 -10.92 -8.47 0.57
CA THR A 239 -10.30 -7.90 -0.64
C THR A 239 -11.28 -7.76 -1.81
N ASN A 240 -12.45 -8.41 -1.75
CA ASN A 240 -13.42 -8.46 -2.85
C ASN A 240 -14.17 -7.13 -3.05
N LEU A 241 -14.03 -6.19 -2.12
CA LEU A 241 -14.65 -4.87 -2.14
C LEU A 241 -14.19 -3.96 -3.28
N LEU A 242 -13.03 -4.23 -3.90
CA LEU A 242 -12.59 -3.50 -5.09
C LEU A 242 -13.44 -3.86 -6.32
N GLU A 243 -13.98 -5.07 -6.39
CA GLU A 243 -14.87 -5.48 -7.47
C GLU A 243 -16.23 -4.76 -7.35
N GLU A 244 -16.66 -4.46 -6.13
CA GLU A 244 -17.94 -3.80 -5.87
C GLU A 244 -17.94 -2.34 -6.31
N PHE A 245 -16.82 -1.62 -6.19
CA PHE A 245 -16.69 -0.26 -6.73
C PHE A 245 -16.79 -0.18 -8.26
N ASN A 246 -16.60 -1.28 -8.97
CA ASN A 246 -16.59 -1.33 -10.44
C ASN A 246 -17.95 -1.78 -11.03
N LYS A 247 -19.00 -1.92 -10.22
CA LYS A 247 -20.36 -2.31 -10.64
C LYS A 247 -21.31 -1.11 -10.67
#